data_AF-A0AAG5DVU5-F1
#
_entry.id   AF-A0AAG5DVU5-F1
#
_cell.length_a   1.000
_cell.length_b   1.000
_cell.length_c   1.000
_cell.angle_alpha   90.00
_cell.angle_beta   90.00
_cell.angle_gamma   90.00
#
_symmetry.space_group_name_H-M   'P 1'
#
loop_
_entity.id
_entity.type
_entity.pdbx_description
1 polymer ?
#
loop_
_entity_poly.entity_id
_entity_poly.type
_entity_poly.pdbx_seq_one_letter_code
_entity_poly.pdbx_strand_id
1 'polypeptide(L)'
;MDEMAQQQQARTSTMATGIVGGASASTEQDSLLLAASAERSLSLNTASSSDGSRVSCQPAGSKRAGRGAVSSGLTHECGVFGAIATGEWPTQIDVAQVICLGLVALQHRGQESAGIVTSEGNCAKNFNVHKGMGMINNIFTDDSMKKLKGNLGIGHTRYSTSAASEEVNCQPFVVHTAHGALALAHNGELVNCESLRKDVLSRGVGLSTHSDSELITQALCLNPPEGEVGGPDWPARIKHLMQLAPLSYSLVIMLKDKIYGVRDPYGNRPLCIGKIVPLTIGAYRHEKVDRLPAEGWVISSESCGFLSIGARYVREVQPGEIVEMTRNGIKTIDIVDCPESRRH
;
A
#
# COMPACT_ATOMS: atom_id res chain seq x y z
N MET A 1 -6.97 -41.91 -53.33
CA MET A 1 -6.06 -42.47 -52.31
C MET A 1 -5.95 -41.47 -51.17
N ASP A 2 -7.06 -41.07 -50.54
CA ASP A 2 -8.01 -41.85 -49.72
C ASP A 2 -7.43 -42.01 -48.31
N GLU A 3 -7.99 -41.39 -47.27
CA GLU A 3 -9.30 -41.75 -46.68
C GLU A 3 -9.42 -43.24 -46.31
N MET A 4 -8.37 -43.82 -45.72
CA MET A 4 -8.48 -45.08 -44.95
C MET A 4 -7.65 -45.05 -43.65
N ALA A 5 -8.08 -44.22 -42.69
CA ALA A 5 -7.62 -44.30 -41.30
C ALA A 5 -8.73 -43.98 -40.26
N GLN A 6 -10.00 -43.92 -40.69
CA GLN A 6 -11.17 -43.78 -39.82
C GLN A 6 -12.25 -44.78 -40.23
N GLN A 7 -12.15 -46.05 -39.80
CA GLN A 7 -13.27 -46.99 -39.58
C GLN A 7 -12.77 -48.40 -39.23
N GLN A 8 -12.41 -48.63 -37.96
CA GLN A 8 -12.31 -49.94 -37.30
C GLN A 8 -11.91 -49.68 -35.83
N GLN A 9 -12.62 -50.11 -34.78
CA GLN A 9 -13.85 -50.90 -34.70
C GLN A 9 -14.73 -50.37 -33.56
N ALA A 10 -16.00 -50.07 -33.87
CA ALA A 10 -17.10 -50.15 -32.92
C ALA A 10 -18.01 -51.29 -33.39
N ARG A 11 -18.15 -52.38 -32.60
CA ARG A 11 -19.29 -53.34 -32.58
C ARG A 11 -19.00 -54.62 -31.77
N THR A 12 -19.39 -54.57 -30.49
CA THR A 12 -19.86 -55.68 -29.61
C THR A 12 -20.28 -54.97 -28.31
N SER A 13 -21.55 -54.75 -27.93
CA SER A 13 -22.79 -55.54 -28.11
C SER A 13 -22.67 -56.92 -27.43
N THR A 14 -23.58 -57.38 -26.56
CA THR A 14 -24.84 -56.85 -25.98
C THR A 14 -25.15 -57.64 -24.67
N MET A 15 -26.23 -57.28 -23.94
CA MET A 15 -26.94 -58.06 -22.89
C MET A 15 -26.37 -57.95 -21.44
N ALA A 16 -27.19 -57.87 -20.38
CA ALA A 16 -28.64 -57.59 -20.28
C ALA A 16 -29.06 -57.25 -18.82
N THR A 17 -30.16 -56.47 -18.68
CA THR A 17 -31.21 -56.49 -17.61
C THR A 17 -30.83 -56.54 -16.11
N GLY A 18 -31.42 -55.73 -15.21
CA GLY A 18 -32.47 -54.70 -15.34
C GLY A 18 -33.26 -54.52 -14.02
N ILE A 19 -34.35 -53.72 -14.04
CA ILE A 19 -35.51 -53.72 -13.09
C ILE A 19 -35.20 -53.15 -11.66
N VAL A 20 -35.97 -52.30 -10.96
CA VAL A 20 -37.17 -51.42 -11.17
C VAL A 20 -37.19 -50.37 -10.02
N GLY A 21 -37.88 -49.21 -10.02
CA GLY A 21 -38.70 -48.58 -11.06
C GLY A 21 -39.99 -47.89 -10.54
N GLY A 22 -39.92 -46.61 -10.11
CA GLY A 22 -41.07 -45.75 -9.73
C GLY A 22 -40.70 -44.68 -8.67
N ALA A 23 -41.29 -43.48 -8.52
CA ALA A 23 -42.18 -42.57 -9.28
C ALA A 23 -43.10 -41.81 -8.28
N SER A 24 -43.67 -40.66 -8.70
CA SER A 24 -44.47 -39.68 -7.93
C SER A 24 -43.72 -38.89 -6.83
N ALA A 25 -43.74 -37.54 -6.68
CA ALA A 25 -44.52 -36.38 -7.16
C ALA A 25 -45.44 -35.73 -6.10
N SER A 26 -45.37 -34.39 -6.00
CA SER A 26 -46.16 -33.45 -5.16
C SER A 26 -46.10 -33.64 -3.63
N THR A 27 -45.89 -32.60 -2.82
CA THR A 27 -46.92 -31.60 -2.39
C THR A 27 -46.25 -30.32 -1.84
N GLU A 28 -46.97 -29.20 -1.80
CA GLU A 28 -46.55 -27.91 -1.21
C GLU A 28 -46.69 -27.83 0.33
N GLN A 29 -46.15 -26.73 0.91
CA GLN A 29 -46.43 -26.17 2.26
C GLN A 29 -45.94 -27.04 3.46
N ASP A 30 -45.18 -26.52 4.43
CA ASP A 30 -45.66 -25.55 5.42
C ASP A 30 -44.54 -24.94 6.32
N SER A 31 -44.81 -23.79 6.96
CA SER A 31 -44.24 -23.25 8.25
C SER A 31 -42.71 -23.23 8.50
N LEU A 32 -41.97 -22.14 8.75
CA LEU A 32 -42.15 -20.89 9.52
C LEU A 32 -42.19 -21.05 11.07
N LEU A 33 -41.03 -20.91 11.73
CA LEU A 33 -40.72 -20.46 13.12
C LEU A 33 -39.22 -20.74 13.39
N LEU A 34 -38.44 -20.04 14.23
CA LEU A 34 -38.74 -19.09 15.29
C LEU A 34 -37.58 -18.06 15.40
N ALA A 35 -37.90 -16.77 15.44
CA ALA A 35 -36.98 -15.73 15.90
C ALA A 35 -37.68 -14.90 16.99
N ALA A 36 -37.22 -15.00 18.24
CA ALA A 36 -37.58 -14.07 19.32
C ALA A 36 -36.73 -14.33 20.58
N SER A 37 -36.04 -13.29 21.04
CA SER A 37 -35.94 -12.95 22.48
C SER A 37 -35.39 -11.53 22.58
N ALA A 38 -36.30 -10.58 22.82
CA ALA A 38 -35.98 -9.17 23.06
C ALA A 38 -36.38 -8.77 24.49
N GLU A 39 -35.57 -7.88 25.06
CA GLU A 39 -35.87 -6.84 26.04
C GLU A 39 -36.90 -7.03 27.17
N ARG A 40 -36.43 -6.79 28.40
CA ARG A 40 -37.13 -6.10 29.50
C ARG A 40 -36.09 -5.49 30.45
N SER A 41 -36.31 -4.41 31.21
CA SER A 41 -37.13 -3.19 31.06
C SER A 41 -37.03 -2.37 32.37
N LEU A 42 -37.10 -1.03 32.26
CA LEU A 42 -37.54 -0.06 33.29
C LEU A 42 -36.56 0.40 34.41
N SER A 43 -36.90 1.60 34.89
CA SER A 43 -36.13 2.58 35.65
C SER A 43 -36.74 2.90 37.03
N LEU A 44 -35.98 3.49 37.97
CA LEU A 44 -36.30 4.77 38.67
C LEU A 44 -35.39 5.09 39.88
N ASN A 45 -34.98 6.38 39.95
CA ASN A 45 -34.68 7.26 41.10
C ASN A 45 -34.06 6.75 42.42
N THR A 46 -33.04 7.48 42.88
CA THR A 46 -33.05 8.19 44.20
C THR A 46 -31.96 9.27 44.25
N ALA A 47 -32.08 10.23 45.17
CA ALA A 47 -31.29 11.47 45.22
C ALA A 47 -30.36 11.54 46.44
N SER A 48 -29.38 12.45 46.41
CA SER A 48 -28.98 13.24 47.59
C SER A 48 -28.22 14.50 47.19
N SER A 49 -28.28 15.50 48.06
CA SER A 49 -27.69 16.84 47.90
C SER A 49 -26.68 17.14 49.01
N SER A 50 -25.76 18.07 48.77
CA SER A 50 -25.34 19.05 49.78
C SER A 50 -24.54 20.19 49.13
N ASP A 51 -24.81 21.40 49.60
CA ASP A 51 -24.18 22.66 49.25
C ASP A 51 -23.34 23.13 50.46
N GLY A 52 -22.28 23.93 50.28
CA GLY A 52 -21.38 24.20 51.40
C GLY A 52 -20.11 25.05 51.19
N SER A 53 -20.28 26.34 50.95
CA SER A 53 -19.37 27.44 51.36
C SER A 53 -18.05 27.70 50.61
N ARG A 54 -17.88 28.96 50.19
CA ARG A 54 -16.61 29.64 49.86
C ARG A 54 -16.16 30.47 51.07
N VAL A 55 -14.86 30.50 51.38
CA VAL A 55 -14.16 31.73 51.84
C VAL A 55 -12.75 31.74 51.24
N SER A 56 -12.31 32.91 50.79
CA SER A 56 -11.03 33.17 50.11
C SER A 56 -9.94 33.71 51.03
N CYS A 57 -8.68 33.36 50.76
CA CYS A 57 -7.53 34.25 50.99
C CYS A 57 -6.38 33.97 50.01
N GLN A 58 -5.85 35.05 49.43
CA GLN A 58 -4.66 35.17 48.58
C GLN A 58 -3.98 36.51 48.99
N PRO A 59 -2.76 36.88 48.52
CA PRO A 59 -1.74 36.12 47.78
C PRO A 59 -0.31 36.24 48.37
N ALA A 60 0.63 35.39 47.92
CA ALA A 60 2.04 35.76 47.66
C ALA A 60 2.79 34.60 46.96
N GLY A 61 3.56 34.87 45.90
CA GLY A 61 4.45 33.87 45.27
C GLY A 61 4.49 33.93 43.74
N SER A 62 5.54 34.54 43.19
CA SER A 62 5.78 34.83 41.77
C SER A 62 5.29 33.81 40.73
N LYS A 63 4.64 34.32 39.67
CA LYS A 63 4.39 33.62 38.40
C LYS A 63 5.69 33.02 37.83
N ARG A 64 5.73 31.71 37.59
CA ARG A 64 6.56 31.15 36.51
C ARG A 64 5.65 30.95 35.30
N ALA A 65 5.93 31.70 34.23
CA ALA A 65 5.22 31.57 32.97
C ALA A 65 5.31 30.14 32.43
N GLY A 66 4.30 29.73 31.66
CA GLY A 66 4.21 28.36 31.15
C GLY A 66 5.46 27.98 30.37
N ARG A 67 5.90 26.72 30.52
CA ARG A 67 6.75 26.10 29.51
C ARG A 67 5.92 26.10 28.23
N GLY A 68 6.38 26.77 27.19
CA GLY A 68 5.68 26.82 25.91
C GLY A 68 5.40 25.40 25.44
N ALA A 69 4.25 25.20 24.79
CA ALA A 69 4.00 23.97 24.06
C ALA A 69 5.18 23.75 23.12
N VAL A 70 5.83 22.59 23.24
CA VAL A 70 6.93 22.24 22.34
C VAL A 70 6.31 22.08 20.96
N SER A 71 6.58 23.03 20.06
CA SER A 71 6.15 22.94 18.66
C SER A 71 6.68 21.63 18.09
N SER A 72 5.77 20.74 17.68
CA SER A 72 6.06 19.35 17.32
C SER A 72 7.02 19.26 16.14
N GLY A 73 8.31 19.10 16.44
CA GLY A 73 9.33 18.85 15.43
C GLY A 73 9.27 17.42 14.93
N LEU A 74 8.91 17.25 13.65
CA LEU A 74 9.23 16.08 12.82
C LEU A 74 8.90 14.69 13.44
N THR A 75 7.71 14.52 14.02
CA THR A 75 7.33 13.28 14.73
C THR A 75 6.74 12.15 13.87
N HIS A 76 6.70 12.31 12.54
CA HIS A 76 6.06 11.35 11.63
C HIS A 76 7.00 10.94 10.50
N GLU A 77 7.81 9.91 10.78
CA GLU A 77 8.73 9.30 9.82
C GLU A 77 8.29 7.88 9.52
N CYS A 78 7.43 7.66 8.52
CA CYS A 78 7.11 6.29 8.09
C CYS A 78 8.22 5.71 7.21
N GLY A 79 8.31 4.39 7.13
CA GLY A 79 9.18 3.68 6.19
C GLY A 79 8.39 3.25 4.95
N VAL A 80 8.81 3.66 3.76
CA VAL A 80 8.33 3.08 2.49
C VAL A 80 9.42 2.21 1.87
N PHE A 81 9.00 1.12 1.23
CA PHE A 81 9.89 0.22 0.50
C PHE A 81 9.18 -0.29 -0.77
N GLY A 82 9.93 -0.49 -1.85
CA GLY A 82 9.44 -1.12 -3.07
C GLY A 82 10.55 -1.95 -3.73
N ALA A 83 10.17 -3.05 -4.37
CA ALA A 83 11.09 -3.93 -5.08
C ALA A 83 10.44 -4.47 -6.35
N ILE A 84 11.23 -4.60 -7.42
CA ILE A 84 10.80 -5.17 -8.70
C ILE A 84 11.96 -5.91 -9.36
N ALA A 85 11.73 -7.16 -9.76
CA ALA A 85 12.70 -7.97 -10.46
C ALA A 85 12.75 -7.62 -11.95
N THR A 86 13.93 -7.68 -12.56
CA THR A 86 14.16 -7.41 -13.98
C THR A 86 14.35 -8.69 -14.79
N GLY A 87 14.17 -8.58 -16.12
CA GLY A 87 14.31 -9.71 -17.04
C GLY A 87 13.00 -10.43 -17.32
N GLU A 88 13.02 -11.76 -17.29
CA GLU A 88 11.84 -12.60 -17.49
C GLU A 88 11.11 -12.91 -16.18
N TRP A 89 9.78 -13.02 -16.29
CA TRP A 89 8.87 -13.28 -15.16
C TRP A 89 8.13 -14.60 -15.44
N PRO A 90 8.00 -15.50 -14.44
CA PRO A 90 8.37 -15.34 -13.04
C PRO A 90 9.88 -15.32 -12.80
N THR A 91 10.34 -14.47 -11.88
CA THR A 91 11.74 -14.37 -11.46
C THR A 91 12.09 -15.43 -10.40
N GLN A 92 13.39 -15.72 -10.23
CA GLN A 92 13.91 -16.45 -9.07
C GLN A 92 14.04 -15.60 -7.79
N ILE A 93 13.88 -14.27 -7.84
CA ILE A 93 13.93 -13.42 -6.64
C ILE A 93 12.64 -13.55 -5.86
N ASP A 94 12.74 -13.89 -4.57
CA ASP A 94 11.64 -13.73 -3.62
C ASP A 94 11.48 -12.24 -3.26
N VAL A 95 10.66 -11.56 -4.04
CA VAL A 95 10.41 -10.11 -3.89
C VAL A 95 9.74 -9.78 -2.56
N ALA A 96 8.87 -10.66 -2.04
CA ALA A 96 8.26 -10.45 -0.73
C ALA A 96 9.31 -10.52 0.38
N GLN A 97 10.21 -11.51 0.35
CA GLN A 97 11.28 -11.63 1.33
C GLN A 97 12.25 -10.43 1.27
N VAL A 98 12.57 -9.95 0.06
CA VAL A 98 13.37 -8.72 -0.14
C VAL A 98 12.68 -7.51 0.51
N ILE A 99 11.38 -7.32 0.31
CA ILE A 99 10.62 -6.22 0.93
C ILE A 99 10.55 -6.41 2.45
N CYS A 100 10.31 -7.62 2.95
CA CYS A 100 10.24 -7.91 4.38
C CYS A 100 11.55 -7.56 5.09
N LEU A 101 12.69 -8.04 4.59
CA LEU A 101 14.02 -7.69 5.10
C LEU A 101 14.32 -6.20 4.98
N GLY A 102 13.90 -5.55 3.88
CA GLY A 102 13.98 -4.11 3.70
C GLY A 102 13.20 -3.33 4.76
N LEU A 103 11.97 -3.75 5.06
CA LEU A 103 11.15 -3.16 6.12
C LEU A 103 11.72 -3.42 7.52
N VAL A 104 12.28 -4.60 7.81
CA VAL A 104 12.95 -4.87 9.10
C VAL A 104 14.07 -3.85 9.34
N ALA A 105 14.85 -3.52 8.30
CA ALA A 105 15.87 -2.48 8.38
C ALA A 105 15.31 -1.05 8.52
N LEU A 106 14.01 -0.82 8.25
CA LEU A 106 13.29 0.43 8.49
C LEU A 106 12.44 0.40 9.77
N GLN A 107 12.49 -0.64 10.60
CA GLN A 107 11.64 -0.77 11.80
C GLN A 107 11.91 0.32 12.87
N HIS A 108 13.00 1.09 12.76
CA HIS A 108 13.21 2.32 13.55
C HIS A 108 12.30 3.47 13.14
N ARG A 109 11.82 3.47 11.88
CA ARG A 109 10.86 4.46 11.36
C ARG A 109 9.45 4.19 11.88
N GLY A 110 9.01 2.93 11.93
CA GLY A 110 7.66 2.57 12.36
C GLY A 110 7.61 1.27 13.15
N GLN A 111 6.74 1.20 14.16
CA GLN A 111 6.52 0.01 15.00
C GLN A 111 5.03 -0.26 15.28
N GLU A 112 4.13 0.59 14.78
CA GLU A 112 2.70 0.51 15.05
C GLU A 112 2.01 -0.49 14.10
N SER A 113 2.38 -0.49 12.82
CA SER A 113 1.89 -1.44 11.83
C SER A 113 2.83 -1.61 10.67
N ALA A 114 2.64 -2.68 9.91
CA ALA A 114 3.33 -2.92 8.65
C ALA A 114 2.45 -3.67 7.65
N GLY A 115 2.79 -3.56 6.38
CA GLY A 115 2.10 -4.24 5.30
C GLY A 115 3.00 -4.45 4.08
N ILE A 116 2.71 -5.50 3.33
CA ILE A 116 3.33 -5.80 2.03
C ILE A 116 2.20 -6.10 1.05
N VAL A 117 2.33 -5.58 -0.17
CA VAL A 117 1.46 -5.85 -1.30
C VAL A 117 2.33 -6.25 -2.49
N THR A 118 2.09 -7.43 -3.07
CA THR A 118 2.83 -7.95 -4.23
C THR A 118 1.91 -8.19 -5.43
N SER A 119 2.52 -8.14 -6.62
CA SER A 119 1.87 -8.43 -7.89
C SER A 119 2.73 -9.40 -8.71
N GLU A 120 2.08 -10.30 -9.45
CA GLU A 120 2.73 -11.16 -10.43
C GLU A 120 3.02 -10.46 -11.77
N GLY A 121 2.47 -9.27 -12.01
CA GLY A 121 2.63 -8.54 -13.29
C GLY A 121 1.68 -8.99 -14.41
N ASN A 122 1.01 -10.12 -14.26
CA ASN A 122 0.08 -10.70 -15.25
C ASN A 122 -1.35 -10.15 -15.11
N CYS A 123 -1.84 -9.93 -13.87
CA CYS A 123 -3.20 -9.55 -13.53
C CYS A 123 -3.26 -8.10 -13.04
N ALA A 124 -4.14 -7.30 -13.65
CA ALA A 124 -4.39 -5.92 -13.21
C ALA A 124 -5.48 -5.81 -12.12
N LYS A 125 -6.16 -6.90 -11.76
CA LYS A 125 -7.37 -6.84 -10.91
C LYS A 125 -7.08 -7.13 -9.43
N ASN A 126 -6.16 -8.05 -9.15
CA ASN A 126 -5.94 -8.56 -7.79
C ASN A 126 -4.45 -8.42 -7.44
N PHE A 127 -4.16 -7.95 -6.22
CA PHE A 127 -2.83 -8.02 -5.61
C PHE A 127 -2.87 -8.98 -4.42
N ASN A 128 -1.71 -9.57 -4.10
CA ASN A 128 -1.53 -10.35 -2.89
C ASN A 128 -1.20 -9.37 -1.75
N VAL A 129 -2.09 -9.25 -0.77
CA VAL A 129 -2.01 -8.28 0.33
C VAL A 129 -1.87 -9.02 1.65
N HIS A 130 -0.90 -8.61 2.48
CA HIS A 130 -0.85 -8.98 3.89
C HIS A 130 -0.37 -7.78 4.71
N LYS A 131 -1.15 -7.38 5.72
CA LYS A 131 -0.88 -6.24 6.58
C LYS A 131 -1.44 -6.50 7.98
N GLY A 132 -0.94 -5.78 8.98
CA GLY A 132 -1.41 -5.92 10.35
C GLY A 132 -0.76 -4.94 11.32
N MET A 133 -1.23 -4.94 12.56
CA MET A 133 -0.70 -4.12 13.64
C MET A 133 0.52 -4.80 14.31
N GLY A 134 1.45 -3.98 14.78
CA GLY A 134 2.65 -4.39 15.52
C GLY A 134 3.94 -4.47 14.69
N MET A 135 4.89 -5.24 15.22
CA MET A 135 6.23 -5.43 14.64
C MET A 135 6.20 -6.34 13.42
N ILE A 136 7.10 -6.10 12.47
CA ILE A 136 7.20 -6.81 11.17
C ILE A 136 7.36 -8.32 11.40
N ASN A 137 8.24 -8.73 12.31
CA ASN A 137 8.48 -10.15 12.64
C ASN A 137 7.24 -10.87 13.22
N ASN A 138 6.24 -10.14 13.73
CA ASN A 138 4.99 -10.72 14.24
C ASN A 138 3.90 -10.78 13.15
N ILE A 139 3.93 -9.83 12.21
CA ILE A 139 2.96 -9.74 11.11
C ILE A 139 3.32 -10.74 9.99
N PHE A 140 4.60 -10.87 9.65
CA PHE A 140 5.08 -11.66 8.53
C PHE A 140 5.65 -13.00 8.98
N THR A 141 4.76 -13.98 9.17
CA THR A 141 5.11 -15.38 9.42
C THR A 141 5.34 -16.12 8.09
N ASP A 142 6.02 -17.27 8.13
CA ASP A 142 6.24 -18.11 6.95
C ASP A 142 4.96 -18.39 6.14
N ASP A 143 3.82 -18.56 6.81
CA ASP A 143 2.53 -18.83 6.17
C ASP A 143 1.85 -17.60 5.57
N SER A 144 2.14 -16.39 6.03
CA SER A 144 1.73 -15.16 5.32
C SER A 144 2.68 -14.86 4.16
N MET A 145 3.98 -15.07 4.33
CA MET A 145 4.99 -14.88 3.27
C MET A 145 4.71 -15.78 2.06
N LYS A 146 4.33 -17.05 2.26
CA LYS A 146 3.92 -17.98 1.17
C LYS A 146 2.74 -17.47 0.31
N LYS A 147 1.94 -16.52 0.81
CA LYS A 147 0.81 -15.90 0.09
C LYS A 147 1.23 -14.67 -0.71
N LEU A 148 2.30 -14.00 -0.32
CA LEU A 148 2.83 -12.79 -0.97
C LEU A 148 3.65 -13.12 -2.23
N LYS A 149 3.02 -13.78 -3.20
CA LYS A 149 3.67 -14.12 -4.46
C LYS A 149 3.73 -12.91 -5.38
N GLY A 150 4.84 -12.73 -6.11
CA GLY A 150 4.96 -11.66 -7.10
C GLY A 150 6.36 -11.44 -7.64
N ASN A 151 6.43 -10.71 -8.75
CA ASN A 151 7.67 -10.24 -9.38
C ASN A 151 7.96 -8.76 -9.06
N LEU A 152 7.00 -8.09 -8.43
CA LEU A 152 7.08 -6.74 -7.91
C LEU A 152 6.24 -6.63 -6.63
N GLY A 153 6.59 -5.67 -5.78
CA GLY A 153 5.82 -5.39 -4.58
C GLY A 153 6.23 -4.08 -3.91
N ILE A 154 5.35 -3.60 -3.03
CA ILE A 154 5.59 -2.46 -2.17
C ILE A 154 5.26 -2.80 -0.73
N GLY A 155 5.91 -2.11 0.20
CA GLY A 155 5.76 -2.31 1.63
C GLY A 155 5.82 -1.01 2.41
N HIS A 156 5.27 -1.04 3.62
CA HIS A 156 5.22 0.10 4.51
C HIS A 156 5.45 -0.32 5.96
N THR A 157 6.06 0.57 6.74
CA THR A 157 6.00 0.54 8.21
C THR A 157 5.58 1.89 8.77
N ARG A 158 4.61 1.86 9.69
CA ARG A 158 3.94 3.04 10.25
C ARG A 158 4.46 3.37 11.64
N TYR A 159 4.81 4.64 11.86
CA TYR A 159 4.93 5.20 13.21
C TYR A 159 3.55 5.63 13.71
N SER A 160 3.29 5.55 15.01
CA SER A 160 2.02 6.00 15.56
C SER A 160 1.85 7.50 15.36
N THR A 161 0.98 7.86 14.42
CA THR A 161 0.57 9.23 14.12
C THR A 161 -0.64 9.63 14.96
N SER A 162 -1.04 10.90 14.95
CA SER A 162 -2.28 11.36 15.60
C SER A 162 -3.57 10.66 15.13
N ALA A 163 -3.55 9.98 13.97
CA ALA A 163 -4.66 9.14 13.50
C ALA A 163 -4.64 7.73 14.13
N ALA A 164 -5.82 7.26 14.55
CA ALA A 164 -6.03 6.06 15.36
C ALA A 164 -5.24 4.80 14.92
N SER A 165 -4.83 4.00 15.92
CA SER A 165 -4.11 2.74 15.77
C SER A 165 -5.03 1.59 15.35
N GLU A 166 -5.66 1.75 14.17
CA GLU A 166 -6.60 0.79 13.59
C GLU A 166 -6.01 0.11 12.35
N GLU A 167 -6.35 -1.17 12.15
CA GLU A 167 -5.87 -1.96 11.00
C GLU A 167 -6.28 -1.37 9.65
N VAL A 168 -7.40 -0.63 9.59
CA VAL A 168 -7.85 0.08 8.39
C VAL A 168 -6.82 1.11 7.89
N ASN A 169 -6.05 1.71 8.81
CA ASN A 169 -4.97 2.67 8.52
C ASN A 169 -3.63 1.99 8.16
N CYS A 170 -3.55 0.66 8.18
CA CYS A 170 -2.35 -0.07 7.75
C CYS A 170 -2.14 0.11 6.23
N GLN A 171 -0.93 0.54 5.88
CA GLN A 171 -0.46 0.68 4.51
C GLN A 171 0.35 -0.56 4.07
N PRO A 172 0.59 -0.79 2.78
CA PRO A 172 0.11 -0.02 1.63
C PRO A 172 -1.43 0.00 1.51
N PHE A 173 -1.98 1.16 1.13
CA PHE A 173 -3.40 1.31 0.85
C PHE A 173 -3.70 0.79 -0.56
N VAL A 174 -4.78 0.03 -0.74
CA VAL A 174 -5.12 -0.61 -2.02
C VAL A 174 -6.54 -0.24 -2.43
N VAL A 175 -6.72 0.26 -3.64
CA VAL A 175 -8.02 0.54 -4.25
C VAL A 175 -8.18 -0.17 -5.58
N HIS A 176 -9.42 -0.46 -5.95
CA HIS A 176 -9.76 -0.93 -7.29
C HIS A 176 -10.30 0.26 -8.09
N THR A 177 -9.63 0.56 -9.20
CA THR A 177 -10.00 1.63 -10.12
C THR A 177 -10.64 1.06 -11.39
N ALA A 178 -11.21 1.91 -12.25
CA ALA A 178 -11.63 1.53 -13.61
C ALA A 178 -10.49 0.94 -14.46
N HIS A 179 -9.24 1.16 -14.05
CA HIS A 179 -8.02 0.74 -14.75
C HIS A 179 -7.30 -0.44 -14.07
N GLY A 180 -7.88 -1.01 -13.02
CA GLY A 180 -7.28 -2.07 -12.22
C GLY A 180 -6.93 -1.63 -10.79
N ALA A 181 -6.28 -2.52 -10.06
CA ALA A 181 -5.80 -2.27 -8.70
C ALA A 181 -4.63 -1.27 -8.70
N LEU A 182 -4.68 -0.36 -7.74
CA LEU A 182 -3.67 0.64 -7.43
C LEU A 182 -3.29 0.45 -5.96
N ALA A 183 -1.99 0.34 -5.67
CA ALA A 183 -1.49 0.28 -4.30
C ALA A 183 -0.54 1.46 -4.01
N LEU A 184 -0.65 2.06 -2.83
CA LEU A 184 0.14 3.22 -2.42
C LEU A 184 0.78 2.99 -1.05
N ALA A 185 2.10 3.18 -0.97
CA ALA A 185 2.80 3.39 0.29
C ALA A 185 3.27 4.86 0.37
N HIS A 186 2.92 5.54 1.46
CA HIS A 186 3.17 6.97 1.67
C HIS A 186 3.94 7.20 2.98
N ASN A 187 5.03 7.96 2.87
CA ASN A 187 5.76 8.55 3.99
C ASN A 187 5.68 10.08 3.85
N GLY A 188 4.95 10.74 4.75
CA GLY A 188 4.69 12.17 4.65
C GLY A 188 3.47 12.63 5.44
N GLU A 189 3.10 13.88 5.20
CA GLU A 189 1.90 14.53 5.72
C GLU A 189 1.42 15.59 4.71
N LEU A 190 0.11 15.64 4.45
CA LEU A 190 -0.51 16.58 3.51
C LEU A 190 -0.87 17.90 4.19
N VAL A 191 -0.10 18.96 3.90
CA VAL A 191 -0.34 20.29 4.46
C VAL A 191 -1.69 20.92 4.08
N ASN A 192 -2.34 20.41 3.02
CA ASN A 192 -3.61 20.90 2.50
C ASN A 192 -4.73 19.83 2.53
N CYS A 193 -4.61 18.83 3.41
CA CYS A 193 -5.52 17.68 3.53
C CYS A 193 -7.02 18.06 3.52
N GLU A 194 -7.44 19.08 4.30
CA GLU A 194 -8.85 19.52 4.33
C GLU A 194 -9.38 19.97 2.95
N SER A 195 -8.58 20.74 2.21
CA SER A 195 -8.95 21.25 0.88
C SER A 195 -9.04 20.12 -0.15
N LEU A 196 -8.02 19.25 -0.20
CA LEU A 196 -8.00 18.11 -1.10
C LEU A 196 -9.12 17.11 -0.78
N ARG A 197 -9.43 16.91 0.51
CA ARG A 197 -10.57 16.09 0.95
C ARG A 197 -11.89 16.64 0.47
N LYS A 198 -12.11 17.96 0.56
CA LYS A 198 -13.31 18.61 0.02
C LYS A 198 -13.41 18.40 -1.50
N ASP A 199 -12.32 18.57 -2.23
CA ASP A 199 -12.31 18.43 -3.69
C ASP A 199 -12.59 16.98 -4.13
N VAL A 200 -11.99 15.98 -3.46
CA VAL A 200 -12.26 14.55 -3.71
C VAL A 200 -13.72 14.18 -3.38
N LEU A 201 -14.22 14.57 -2.21
CA LEU A 201 -15.61 14.30 -1.79
C LEU A 201 -16.64 14.99 -2.72
N SER A 202 -16.34 16.21 -3.21
CA SER A 202 -17.24 16.95 -4.11
C SER A 202 -17.51 16.24 -5.44
N ARG A 203 -16.64 15.30 -5.82
CA ARG A 203 -16.74 14.48 -7.04
C ARG A 203 -17.48 13.16 -6.81
N GLY A 204 -18.05 12.94 -5.62
CA GLY A 204 -18.82 11.74 -5.29
C GLY A 204 -17.98 10.54 -4.85
N VAL A 205 -16.68 10.73 -4.59
CA VAL A 205 -15.81 9.67 -4.06
C VAL A 205 -16.05 9.50 -2.56
N GLY A 206 -16.29 8.26 -2.10
CA GLY A 206 -16.35 7.93 -0.68
C GLY A 206 -14.97 7.74 -0.07
N LEU A 207 -14.79 8.15 1.18
CA LEU A 207 -13.57 7.93 1.97
C LEU A 207 -13.90 7.09 3.21
N SER A 208 -13.15 6.01 3.41
CA SER A 208 -13.34 5.02 4.48
C SER A 208 -12.60 5.39 5.76
N THR A 209 -11.60 6.27 5.64
CA THR A 209 -10.67 6.69 6.70
C THR A 209 -10.47 8.21 6.68
N HIS A 210 -9.69 8.67 7.65
CA HIS A 210 -9.11 10.02 7.68
C HIS A 210 -7.60 10.00 7.34
N SER A 211 -7.11 8.94 6.70
CA SER A 211 -5.69 8.83 6.35
C SER A 211 -5.35 9.63 5.08
N ASP A 212 -4.22 10.33 5.12
CA ASP A 212 -3.64 10.99 3.94
C ASP A 212 -3.41 9.98 2.80
N SER A 213 -3.01 8.76 3.12
CA SER A 213 -2.74 7.72 2.12
C SER A 213 -3.98 7.32 1.32
N GLU A 214 -5.16 7.20 1.95
CA GLU A 214 -6.40 7.03 1.19
C GLU A 214 -6.70 8.27 0.33
N LEU A 215 -6.54 9.48 0.89
CA LEU A 215 -6.83 10.71 0.17
C LEU A 215 -5.93 10.90 -1.07
N ILE A 216 -4.63 10.64 -0.95
CA ILE A 216 -3.66 10.63 -2.06
C ILE A 216 -4.05 9.56 -3.09
N THR A 217 -4.41 8.36 -2.63
CA THR A 217 -4.80 7.26 -3.54
C THR A 217 -6.05 7.64 -4.35
N GLN A 218 -7.06 8.23 -3.70
CA GLN A 218 -8.28 8.69 -4.39
C GLN A 218 -8.03 9.91 -5.28
N ALA A 219 -7.09 10.79 -4.93
CA ALA A 219 -6.67 11.89 -5.79
C ALA A 219 -5.97 11.38 -7.08
N LEU A 220 -5.16 10.32 -7.00
CA LEU A 220 -4.58 9.64 -8.18
C LEU A 220 -5.64 8.97 -9.07
N CYS A 221 -6.79 8.58 -8.51
CA CYS A 221 -7.93 8.07 -9.28
C CYS A 221 -8.64 9.15 -10.10
N LEU A 222 -8.41 10.45 -9.84
CA LEU A 222 -8.96 11.53 -10.64
C LEU A 222 -8.26 11.66 -11.99
N ASN A 223 -9.02 11.99 -13.04
CA ASN A 223 -8.45 12.25 -14.36
C ASN A 223 -7.68 13.59 -14.35
N PRO A 224 -6.54 13.69 -15.06
CA PRO A 224 -5.80 14.94 -15.20
C PRO A 224 -6.62 16.00 -15.99
N PRO A 225 -6.32 17.31 -15.84
CA PRO A 225 -7.09 18.39 -16.48
C PRO A 225 -7.09 18.35 -18.01
N GLU A 226 -6.02 17.81 -18.60
CA GLU A 226 -5.85 17.66 -20.06
C GLU A 226 -6.69 16.49 -20.63
N GLY A 227 -7.31 15.69 -19.76
CA GLY A 227 -8.04 14.49 -20.14
C GLY A 227 -7.11 13.31 -20.44
N GLU A 228 -7.71 12.22 -20.92
CA GLU A 228 -7.00 10.98 -21.24
C GLU A 228 -7.56 10.38 -22.53
N VAL A 229 -6.69 10.12 -23.51
CA VAL A 229 -7.07 9.55 -24.80
C VAL A 229 -6.43 8.18 -24.97
N GLY A 230 -7.24 7.13 -24.82
CA GLY A 230 -6.82 5.74 -25.07
C GLY A 230 -6.44 4.91 -23.83
N GLY A 231 -6.47 5.48 -22.62
CA GLY A 231 -6.21 4.76 -21.37
C GLY A 231 -5.67 5.68 -20.27
N PRO A 232 -5.35 5.13 -19.09
CA PRO A 232 -4.85 5.91 -17.96
C PRO A 232 -3.41 6.39 -18.19
N ASP A 233 -3.20 7.70 -18.14
CA ASP A 233 -1.86 8.30 -18.10
C ASP A 233 -1.43 8.48 -16.64
N TRP A 234 -0.82 7.43 -16.09
CA TRP A 234 -0.35 7.45 -14.70
C TRP A 234 0.72 8.51 -14.42
N PRO A 235 1.73 8.73 -15.29
CA PRO A 235 2.60 9.90 -15.19
C PRO A 235 1.85 11.23 -15.10
N ALA A 236 0.87 11.50 -15.97
CA ALA A 236 0.08 12.73 -15.93
C ALA A 236 -0.78 12.84 -14.65
N ARG A 237 -1.37 11.73 -14.18
CA ARG A 237 -2.09 11.66 -12.89
C ARG A 237 -1.19 11.97 -11.71
N ILE A 238 0.03 11.43 -11.68
CA ILE A 238 1.03 11.71 -10.64
C ILE A 238 1.45 13.19 -10.70
N LYS A 239 1.73 13.72 -11.89
CA LYS A 239 2.05 15.15 -12.07
C LYS A 239 0.90 16.06 -11.60
N HIS A 240 -0.35 15.68 -11.87
CA HIS A 240 -1.51 16.42 -11.40
C HIS A 240 -1.66 16.35 -9.87
N LEU A 241 -1.45 15.19 -9.25
CA LEU A 241 -1.37 15.06 -7.78
C LEU A 241 -0.31 16.03 -7.21
N MET A 242 0.87 16.11 -7.82
CA MET A 242 1.96 17.00 -7.36
C MET A 242 1.64 18.50 -7.46
N GLN A 243 0.70 18.88 -8.33
CA GLN A 243 0.15 20.23 -8.39
C GLN A 243 -0.91 20.48 -7.29
N LEU A 244 -1.75 19.48 -7.01
CA LEU A 244 -2.81 19.55 -5.99
C LEU A 244 -2.26 19.45 -4.55
N ALA A 245 -1.18 18.70 -4.36
CA ALA A 245 -0.54 18.40 -3.08
C ALA A 245 0.96 18.72 -3.18
N PRO A 246 1.40 19.95 -2.82
CA PRO A 246 2.75 20.41 -3.11
C PRO A 246 3.84 19.89 -2.15
N LEU A 247 3.48 19.44 -0.94
CA LEU A 247 4.37 18.86 0.07
C LEU A 247 3.54 18.25 1.23
N SER A 248 4.07 17.37 2.08
CA SER A 248 5.45 16.87 2.19
C SER A 248 5.44 15.35 2.17
N TYR A 249 5.95 14.71 1.10
CA TYR A 249 5.81 13.27 0.90
C TYR A 249 6.89 12.60 0.03
N SER A 250 7.09 11.32 0.32
CA SER A 250 7.65 10.32 -0.58
C SER A 250 6.60 9.22 -0.81
N LEU A 251 6.33 8.89 -2.06
CA LEU A 251 5.37 7.86 -2.46
C LEU A 251 6.07 6.71 -3.18
N VAL A 252 5.61 5.50 -2.90
CA VAL A 252 5.87 4.33 -3.72
C VAL A 252 4.51 3.79 -4.18
N ILE A 253 4.24 3.94 -5.48
CA ILE A 253 2.97 3.60 -6.12
C ILE A 253 3.17 2.31 -6.91
N MET A 254 2.31 1.31 -6.73
CA MET A 254 2.33 0.08 -7.52
C MET A 254 1.07 -0.06 -8.36
N LEU A 255 1.28 -0.39 -9.63
CA LEU A 255 0.28 -0.85 -10.58
C LEU A 255 0.56 -2.32 -10.94
N LYS A 256 -0.25 -2.87 -11.84
CA LYS A 256 -0.10 -4.20 -12.44
C LYS A 256 1.35 -4.71 -12.51
N ASP A 257 2.18 -4.05 -13.32
CA ASP A 257 3.52 -4.48 -13.75
C ASP A 257 4.61 -3.40 -13.56
N LYS A 258 4.29 -2.33 -12.84
CA LYS A 258 5.15 -1.16 -12.64
C LYS A 258 5.11 -0.64 -11.21
N ILE A 259 6.23 -0.08 -10.77
CA ILE A 259 6.31 0.74 -9.55
C ILE A 259 6.74 2.16 -9.97
N TYR A 260 6.08 3.18 -9.41
CA TYR A 260 6.57 4.56 -9.47
C TYR A 260 7.11 4.99 -8.11
N GLY A 261 8.29 5.59 -8.12
CA GLY A 261 8.84 6.38 -7.01
C GLY A 261 8.58 7.85 -7.25
N VAL A 262 8.05 8.56 -6.25
CA VAL A 262 7.76 9.99 -6.35
C VAL A 262 8.25 10.69 -5.09
N ARG A 263 8.98 11.79 -5.26
CA ARG A 263 9.38 12.68 -4.15
C ARG A 263 8.77 14.06 -4.38
N ASP A 264 8.26 14.70 -3.33
CA ASP A 264 7.63 16.02 -3.45
C ASP A 264 8.59 17.06 -4.07
N PRO A 265 8.09 18.12 -4.76
CA PRO A 265 8.91 19.14 -5.41
C PRO A 265 9.95 19.86 -4.52
N TYR A 266 9.81 19.79 -3.19
CA TYR A 266 10.76 20.38 -2.24
C TYR A 266 11.72 19.33 -1.62
N GLY A 267 11.50 18.04 -1.89
CA GLY A 267 12.38 16.96 -1.45
C GLY A 267 12.30 16.63 0.05
N ASN A 268 11.23 17.03 0.74
CA ASN A 268 11.16 17.06 2.20
C ASN A 268 11.32 15.67 2.86
N ARG A 269 10.81 14.62 2.21
CA ARG A 269 10.93 13.25 2.70
C ARG A 269 12.01 12.51 1.91
N PRO A 270 12.81 11.63 2.54
CA PRO A 270 13.88 10.93 1.85
C PRO A 270 13.30 9.81 0.98
N LEU A 271 13.94 9.56 -0.16
CA LEU A 271 13.66 8.44 -1.06
C LEU A 271 14.90 8.14 -1.88
N CYS A 272 15.36 6.90 -1.89
CA CYS A 272 16.58 6.47 -2.56
C CYS A 272 16.40 5.16 -3.33
N ILE A 273 17.24 4.97 -4.34
CA ILE A 273 17.21 3.86 -5.29
C ILE A 273 18.40 2.94 -5.03
N GLY A 274 18.13 1.64 -4.98
CA GLY A 274 19.11 0.57 -4.98
C GLY A 274 18.93 -0.39 -6.14
N LYS A 275 20.01 -1.11 -6.46
CA LYS A 275 20.10 -2.12 -7.54
C LYS A 275 20.47 -3.46 -6.92
N ILE A 276 19.63 -4.47 -7.08
CA ILE A 276 19.95 -5.86 -6.70
C ILE A 276 20.91 -6.41 -7.76
N VAL A 277 22.06 -6.92 -7.31
CA VAL A 277 23.12 -7.45 -8.18
C VAL A 277 23.32 -8.95 -7.92
N PRO A 278 23.72 -9.75 -8.94
CA PRO A 278 23.90 -11.19 -8.77
C PRO A 278 24.92 -11.53 -7.68
N LEU A 279 24.56 -12.46 -6.79
CA LEU A 279 25.45 -12.99 -5.73
C LEU A 279 26.48 -14.00 -6.28
N THR A 280 27.17 -13.64 -7.36
CA THR A 280 28.31 -14.43 -7.86
C THR A 280 29.57 -14.10 -7.07
N ILE A 281 30.39 -15.13 -6.79
CA ILE A 281 31.53 -15.08 -5.85
C ILE A 281 32.64 -14.08 -6.28
N GLY A 282 32.61 -13.58 -7.52
CA GLY A 282 33.48 -12.50 -8.01
C GLY A 282 32.96 -11.07 -7.82
N ALA A 283 31.64 -10.84 -7.81
CA ALA A 283 31.03 -9.50 -7.94
C ALA A 283 31.29 -8.55 -6.75
N TYR A 284 31.73 -9.08 -5.60
CA TYR A 284 32.14 -8.30 -4.43
C TYR A 284 33.64 -7.92 -4.44
N ARG A 285 34.44 -8.41 -5.41
CA ARG A 285 35.87 -8.11 -5.53
C ARG A 285 36.15 -7.23 -6.75
N HIS A 286 36.47 -5.96 -6.50
CA HIS A 286 37.01 -4.97 -7.45
C HIS A 286 36.16 -4.59 -8.69
N GLU A 287 35.09 -5.31 -9.03
CA GLU A 287 34.26 -4.95 -10.18
C GLU A 287 33.35 -3.74 -9.90
N LYS A 288 33.22 -2.84 -10.87
CA LYS A 288 32.34 -1.66 -10.73
C LYS A 288 30.87 -2.09 -10.78
N VAL A 289 30.20 -2.04 -9.63
CA VAL A 289 28.76 -2.30 -9.43
C VAL A 289 27.86 -1.72 -10.53
N ASP A 290 28.20 -0.53 -11.02
CA ASP A 290 27.49 0.18 -12.10
C ASP A 290 27.31 -0.70 -13.35
N ARG A 291 28.33 -1.52 -13.68
CA ARG A 291 28.42 -2.32 -14.91
C ARG A 291 27.76 -3.70 -14.82
N LEU A 292 27.50 -4.20 -13.62
CA LEU A 292 26.81 -5.49 -13.45
C LEU A 292 25.36 -5.39 -13.99
N PRO A 293 24.78 -6.47 -14.52
CA PRO A 293 23.33 -6.48 -14.78
C PRO A 293 22.57 -6.30 -13.46
N ALA A 294 21.40 -5.66 -13.52
CA ALA A 294 20.45 -5.71 -12.40
C ALA A 294 19.68 -7.02 -12.48
N GLU A 295 19.51 -7.71 -11.35
CA GLU A 295 18.48 -8.75 -11.21
C GLU A 295 17.15 -8.14 -10.71
N GLY A 296 17.22 -6.96 -10.10
CA GLY A 296 16.07 -6.16 -9.72
C GLY A 296 16.46 -4.76 -9.26
N TRP A 297 15.45 -3.93 -9.03
CA TRP A 297 15.58 -2.57 -8.50
C TRP A 297 14.76 -2.43 -7.21
N VAL A 298 15.28 -1.66 -6.27
CA VAL A 298 14.60 -1.32 -5.02
C VAL A 298 14.53 0.19 -4.84
N ILE A 299 13.52 0.63 -4.11
CA ILE A 299 13.32 2.03 -3.72
C ILE A 299 12.91 2.08 -2.25
N SER A 300 13.45 3.02 -1.48
CA SER A 300 13.23 3.06 -0.03
C SER A 300 13.43 4.43 0.60
N SER A 301 12.79 4.69 1.75
CA SER A 301 13.09 5.84 2.60
C SER A 301 14.58 5.96 2.97
N GLU A 302 15.30 4.83 3.13
CA GLU A 302 16.72 4.82 3.50
C GLU A 302 17.48 3.66 2.83
N SER A 303 18.79 3.85 2.63
CA SER A 303 19.68 2.82 2.07
C SER A 303 20.21 1.82 3.09
N CYS A 304 19.89 1.96 4.38
CA CYS A 304 20.42 1.15 5.48
C CYS A 304 20.15 -0.36 5.30
N GLY A 305 18.97 -0.72 4.76
CA GLY A 305 18.61 -2.11 4.47
C GLY A 305 19.23 -2.71 3.21
N PHE A 306 19.83 -1.91 2.32
CA PHE A 306 20.21 -2.39 0.98
C PHE A 306 21.25 -3.51 1.00
N LEU A 307 22.27 -3.43 1.87
CA LEU A 307 23.30 -4.46 1.95
C LEU A 307 22.75 -5.82 2.39
N SER A 308 21.77 -5.83 3.29
CA SER A 308 21.13 -7.04 3.83
C SER A 308 20.33 -7.82 2.80
N ILE A 309 19.89 -7.16 1.73
CA ILE A 309 19.10 -7.75 0.62
C ILE A 309 19.92 -7.91 -0.67
N GLY A 310 21.25 -7.79 -0.61
CA GLY A 310 22.12 -7.86 -1.79
C GLY A 310 22.02 -6.66 -2.74
N ALA A 311 21.31 -5.60 -2.35
CA ALA A 311 21.23 -4.37 -3.12
C ALA A 311 22.44 -3.47 -2.91
N ARG A 312 22.69 -2.61 -3.90
CA ARG A 312 23.68 -1.53 -3.86
C ARG A 312 22.99 -0.20 -4.06
N TYR A 313 23.33 0.77 -3.21
CA TYR A 313 22.90 2.15 -3.38
C TYR A 313 23.35 2.70 -4.74
N VAL A 314 22.45 3.38 -5.44
CA VAL A 314 22.73 4.02 -6.74
C VAL A 314 22.66 5.53 -6.62
N ARG A 315 21.53 6.08 -6.14
CA ARG A 315 21.32 7.52 -5.93
C ARG A 315 20.06 7.81 -5.09
N GLU A 316 19.92 9.05 -4.65
CA GLU A 316 18.62 9.58 -4.24
C GLU A 316 17.69 9.84 -5.42
N VAL A 317 16.38 9.76 -5.16
CA VAL A 317 15.33 10.35 -6.00
C VAL A 317 15.39 11.86 -5.81
N GLN A 318 15.46 12.63 -6.89
CA GLN A 318 15.57 14.08 -6.83
C GLN A 318 14.24 14.72 -6.36
N PRO A 319 14.26 15.93 -5.77
CA PRO A 319 13.04 16.70 -5.52
C PRO A 319 12.20 16.83 -6.79
N GLY A 320 10.90 16.55 -6.69
CA GLY A 320 9.98 16.60 -7.83
C GLY A 320 10.11 15.48 -8.85
N GLU A 321 11.01 14.51 -8.66
CA GLU A 321 11.25 13.44 -9.63
C GLU A 321 10.17 12.36 -9.59
N ILE A 322 9.68 11.98 -10.77
CA ILE A 322 8.83 10.81 -11.01
C ILE A 322 9.69 9.72 -11.68
N VAL A 323 9.93 8.62 -10.97
CA VAL A 323 10.74 7.49 -11.43
C VAL A 323 9.85 6.30 -11.75
N GLU A 324 9.91 5.75 -12.96
CA GLU A 324 9.26 4.49 -13.33
C GLU A 324 10.25 3.33 -13.22
N MET A 325 9.84 2.28 -12.51
CA MET A 325 10.55 1.00 -12.38
C MET A 325 9.71 -0.11 -13.02
N THR A 326 10.31 -0.89 -13.91
CA THR A 326 9.67 -1.97 -14.67
C THR A 326 10.59 -3.20 -14.76
N ARG A 327 10.09 -4.32 -15.29
CA ARG A 327 10.94 -5.48 -15.64
C ARG A 327 12.10 -5.18 -16.61
N ASN A 328 12.01 -4.09 -17.36
CA ASN A 328 13.03 -3.66 -18.32
C ASN A 328 14.07 -2.72 -17.70
N GLY A 329 13.91 -2.35 -16.43
CA GLY A 329 14.78 -1.40 -15.71
C GLY A 329 14.05 -0.15 -15.25
N ILE A 330 14.83 0.89 -14.97
CA ILE A 330 14.42 2.12 -14.29
C ILE A 330 14.68 3.35 -15.17
N LYS A 331 13.79 4.34 -15.13
CA LYS A 331 13.97 5.64 -15.80
C LYS A 331 13.23 6.76 -15.06
N THR A 332 13.78 7.97 -15.14
CA THR A 332 13.04 9.20 -14.81
C THR A 332 12.03 9.46 -15.92
N ILE A 333 10.78 9.71 -15.56
CA ILE A 333 9.70 10.06 -16.51
C ILE A 333 9.57 11.58 -16.63
N ASP A 334 9.61 12.28 -15.50
CA ASP A 334 9.44 13.72 -15.42
C ASP A 334 10.10 14.25 -14.13
N ILE A 335 10.34 15.56 -14.08
CA ILE A 335 10.79 16.29 -12.89
C ILE A 335 9.91 17.53 -12.77
N VAL A 336 9.08 17.59 -11.73
CA VAL A 336 8.21 18.73 -11.44
C VAL A 336 9.00 19.80 -10.69
N ASP A 337 9.20 20.95 -11.32
CA ASP A 337 9.95 22.07 -10.73
C ASP A 337 9.38 22.54 -9.38
N CYS A 338 10.27 22.81 -8.44
CA CYS A 338 9.96 23.46 -7.17
C CYS A 338 9.38 24.87 -7.41
N PRO A 339 8.11 25.16 -7.04
CA PRO A 339 7.46 26.45 -7.30
C PRO A 339 8.25 27.64 -6.73
N GLU A 340 8.62 28.58 -7.59
CA GLU A 340 9.50 29.71 -7.23
C GLU A 340 8.96 30.59 -6.10
N SER A 341 7.63 30.69 -5.98
CA SER A 341 6.94 31.59 -5.04
C SER A 341 7.02 31.20 -3.56
N ARG A 342 7.71 30.10 -3.21
CA ARG A 342 7.86 29.62 -1.82
C ARG A 342 9.29 29.19 -1.45
N ARG A 343 10.31 29.60 -2.21
CA ARG A 343 11.71 29.46 -1.80
C ARG A 343 12.05 30.57 -0.78
N HIS A 344 11.87 30.27 0.50
CA HIS A 344 12.29 31.09 1.64
C HIS A 344 13.43 30.40 2.40
#